data_AF-A0A355UV48-F1
#
_entry.id   AF-A0A355UV48-F1
#
_cell.length_a   1.000
_cell.length_b   1.000
_cell.length_c   1.000
_cell.angle_alpha   90.00
_cell.angle_beta   90.00
_cell.angle_gamma   90.00
#
_symmetry.space_group_name_H-M   'P 1'
#
loop_
_entity.id
_entity.type
_entity.pdbx_description
1 polymer ?
#
loop_
_entity_poly.entity_id
_entity_poly.type
_entity_poly.pdbx_seq_one_letter_code
_entity_poly.pdbx_strand_id
1 'polypeptide(L)'
;MSARFLTVLSLCLIALLPPRVLAAIKPSPRSVVIISEIAWEKDHLAIRSDAPLNPKVLTLTQPDRVVVDLVDAELADPSLSQAIQVRRGLVSQIRIAQHPSGYLRVVFDCSRPTVLQVLQPKEKNRYSLLIQESEELPLFVEASPSPSPTPSPKKTLLFDFPRPLVFGPQKAVVGPP
;
A
#
# COMPACT_ATOMS: atom_id res chain seq x y z
N MET A 1 -76.86 5.04 34.11
CA MET A 1 -76.98 6.51 34.01
C MET A 1 -75.99 7.10 35.01
N SER A 2 -74.99 7.93 34.74
CA SER A 2 -74.46 8.64 33.57
C SER A 2 -73.06 9.13 34.00
N ALA A 3 -71.99 8.81 33.26
CA ALA A 3 -71.28 9.69 32.32
C ALA A 3 -70.27 10.72 32.92
N ARG A 4 -68.97 10.43 32.67
CA ARG A 4 -67.90 11.31 32.13
C ARG A 4 -67.32 12.45 33.00
N PHE A 5 -66.04 12.29 33.42
CA PHE A 5 -65.04 13.36 33.56
C PHE A 5 -63.66 12.77 33.17
N LEU A 6 -63.12 13.17 32.01
CA LEU A 6 -62.01 14.13 31.83
C LEU A 6 -60.61 13.44 31.86
N THR A 7 -60.12 12.88 30.75
CA THR A 7 -59.21 13.50 29.74
C THR A 7 -57.84 13.97 30.28
N VAL A 8 -56.78 13.49 29.61
CA VAL A 8 -55.40 14.03 29.54
C VAL A 8 -54.47 13.79 30.73
N LEU A 9 -53.94 12.57 30.89
CA LEU A 9 -52.69 12.39 31.64
C LEU A 9 -51.91 11.12 31.23
N SER A 10 -51.53 11.00 29.95
CA SER A 10 -50.52 10.01 29.57
C SER A 10 -49.82 10.38 28.26
N LEU A 11 -49.43 11.64 28.13
CA LEU A 11 -48.53 12.09 27.06
C LEU A 11 -47.53 13.11 27.60
N CYS A 12 -46.87 12.78 28.72
CA CYS A 12 -45.79 13.60 29.28
C CYS A 12 -44.64 12.77 29.88
N LEU A 13 -44.44 11.54 29.42
CA LEU A 13 -43.29 10.72 29.82
C LEU A 13 -42.18 10.65 28.76
N ILE A 14 -42.09 11.67 27.88
CA ILE A 14 -40.94 11.87 26.96
C ILE A 14 -40.32 13.27 27.14
N ALA A 15 -40.61 13.97 28.24
CA ALA A 15 -40.12 15.34 28.47
C ALA A 15 -39.33 15.51 29.79
N LEU A 16 -38.73 14.44 30.30
CA LEU A 16 -37.95 14.47 31.56
C LEU A 16 -36.55 13.84 31.44
N LEU A 17 -36.01 13.72 30.22
CA LEU A 17 -34.56 13.59 30.09
C LEU A 17 -33.97 15.01 30.08
N PRO A 18 -33.13 15.39 31.07
CA PRO A 18 -32.52 16.70 31.08
C PRO A 18 -31.68 16.88 29.82
N PRO A 19 -31.75 18.04 29.11
CA PRO A 19 -31.01 18.30 27.87
C PRO A 19 -29.48 18.42 28.07
N ARG A 20 -28.93 17.88 29.15
CA ARG A 20 -27.53 18.06 29.57
C ARG A 20 -26.64 16.83 29.42
N VAL A 21 -27.17 15.71 28.90
CA VAL A 21 -26.36 14.52 28.60
C VAL A 21 -25.90 14.48 27.14
N LEU A 22 -25.90 15.63 26.46
CA LEU A 22 -24.95 15.89 25.36
C LEU A 22 -23.80 16.71 25.95
N ALA A 23 -23.05 16.09 26.86
CA ALA A 23 -21.74 16.59 27.20
C ALA A 23 -20.94 16.60 25.89
N ALA A 24 -20.71 17.80 25.37
CA ALA A 24 -19.85 18.04 24.24
C ALA A 24 -18.55 17.26 24.49
N ILE A 25 -18.26 16.28 23.64
CA ILE A 25 -16.90 15.77 23.47
C ILE A 25 -16.13 16.99 22.99
N LYS A 26 -15.58 17.77 23.91
CA LYS A 26 -14.71 18.89 23.59
C LYS A 26 -13.46 18.23 23.00
N PRO A 27 -13.20 18.34 21.69
CA PRO A 27 -12.04 17.70 21.10
C PRO A 27 -10.82 18.22 21.86
N SER A 28 -10.06 17.31 22.50
CA SER A 28 -8.75 17.66 23.03
C SER A 28 -7.93 18.21 21.86
N PRO A 29 -7.32 19.40 21.96
CA PRO A 29 -6.51 19.93 20.87
C PRO A 29 -5.43 18.89 20.57
N ARG A 30 -5.48 18.29 19.38
CA ARG A 30 -4.34 17.51 18.88
C ARG A 30 -3.19 18.49 18.78
N SER A 31 -2.05 18.14 19.37
CA SER A 31 -0.82 18.91 19.20
C SER A 31 -0.34 18.69 17.77
N VAL A 32 -0.86 19.51 16.85
CA VAL A 32 -0.51 19.45 15.43
C VAL A 32 0.84 20.14 15.25
N VAL A 33 1.79 19.42 14.65
CA VAL A 33 3.08 19.92 14.20
C VAL A 33 2.90 20.64 12.86
N ILE A 34 3.36 21.88 12.79
CA ILE A 34 3.26 22.69 11.58
C ILE A 34 4.55 22.60 10.78
N ILE A 35 4.43 22.20 9.51
CA ILE A 35 5.53 22.15 8.56
C ILE A 35 5.56 23.44 7.75
N SER A 36 6.60 24.24 7.97
CA SER A 36 6.74 25.56 7.34
C SER A 36 7.49 25.51 6.01
N GLU A 37 8.36 24.51 5.81
CA GLU A 37 9.18 24.40 4.60
C GLU A 37 9.37 22.93 4.23
N ILE A 38 9.26 22.63 2.92
CA ILE A 38 9.65 21.35 2.32
C ILE A 38 10.43 21.65 1.04
N ALA A 39 11.63 21.12 0.92
CA ALA A 39 12.48 21.33 -0.26
C ALA A 39 13.28 20.06 -0.59
N TRP A 40 13.37 19.74 -1.88
CA TRP A 40 14.25 18.68 -2.37
C TRP A 40 15.62 19.27 -2.73
N GLU A 41 16.66 18.83 -2.04
CA GLU A 41 18.02 19.33 -2.20
C GLU A 41 18.99 18.20 -2.48
N LYS A 42 19.59 18.19 -3.69
CA LYS A 42 20.49 17.13 -4.17
C LYS A 42 19.78 15.77 -4.13
N ASP A 43 19.94 15.03 -3.03
CA ASP A 43 19.42 13.68 -2.82
C ASP A 43 18.69 13.52 -1.46
N HIS A 44 18.28 14.64 -0.85
CA HIS A 44 17.55 14.63 0.41
C HIS A 44 16.37 15.59 0.41
N LEU A 45 15.32 15.23 1.16
CA LEU A 45 14.22 16.14 1.44
C LEU A 45 14.50 16.86 2.75
N ALA A 46 14.64 18.19 2.68
CA ALA A 46 14.72 19.07 3.83
C ALA A 46 13.30 19.44 4.28
N ILE A 47 13.03 19.28 5.58
CA ILE A 47 11.76 19.63 6.21
C ILE A 47 12.04 20.52 7.41
N ARG A 48 11.29 21.63 7.52
CA ARG A 48 11.29 22.49 8.70
C ARG A 48 9.95 22.44 9.41
N SER A 49 9.99 22.31 10.73
CA SER A 49 8.81 22.18 11.59
C SER A 49 8.91 23.06 12.84
N ASP A 50 7.79 23.30 13.51
CA ASP A 50 7.71 24.04 14.78
C ASP A 50 7.94 23.14 16.02
N ALA A 51 7.77 21.82 15.85
CA ALA A 51 7.95 20.81 16.88
C ALA A 51 8.59 19.54 16.31
N PRO A 52 9.11 18.63 17.17
CA PRO A 52 9.72 17.40 16.69
C PRO A 52 8.75 16.50 15.90
N LEU A 53 9.22 15.97 14.78
CA LEU A 53 8.49 15.02 13.93
C LEU A 53 8.72 13.57 14.39
N ASN A 54 7.68 12.74 14.26
CA ASN A 54 7.73 11.30 14.45
C ASN A 54 7.38 10.58 13.13
N PRO A 55 8.35 10.41 12.21
CA PRO A 55 8.10 9.81 10.91
C PRO A 55 7.91 8.30 11.01
N LYS A 56 6.86 7.80 10.35
CA LYS A 56 6.68 6.37 10.07
C LYS A 56 7.04 6.09 8.63
N VAL A 57 7.99 5.19 8.42
CA VAL A 57 8.52 4.86 7.09
C VAL A 57 7.99 3.50 6.65
N LEU A 58 7.52 3.43 5.41
CA LEU A 58 7.07 2.21 4.76
C LEU A 58 7.65 2.17 3.35
N THR A 59 8.33 1.07 3.00
CA THR A 59 8.79 0.82 1.64
C THR A 59 7.79 -0.10 0.94
N LEU A 60 7.41 0.26 -0.27
CA LEU A 60 6.54 -0.53 -1.15
C LEU A 60 7.34 -0.95 -2.37
N THR A 61 7.09 -2.17 -2.82
CA THR A 61 7.58 -2.70 -4.11
C THR A 61 6.40 -2.73 -5.09
N GLN A 62 6.70 -2.59 -6.40
CA GLN A 62 5.70 -2.64 -7.49
C GLN A 62 4.63 -1.52 -7.49
N PRO A 63 4.96 -0.27 -7.85
CA PRO A 63 6.28 0.25 -8.16
C PRO A 63 7.06 0.61 -6.89
N ASP A 64 8.38 0.74 -7.02
CA ASP A 64 9.25 1.07 -5.89
C ASP A 64 8.89 2.46 -5.34
N ARG A 65 8.47 2.50 -4.08
CA ARG A 65 8.08 3.73 -3.40
C ARG A 65 8.52 3.71 -1.95
N VAL A 66 8.95 4.86 -1.47
CA VAL A 66 9.12 5.11 -0.04
C VAL A 66 7.99 6.03 0.41
N VAL A 67 7.23 5.61 1.40
CA VAL A 67 6.15 6.38 2.01
C VAL A 67 6.59 6.79 3.41
N VAL A 68 6.44 8.08 3.70
CA VAL A 68 6.73 8.67 5.01
C VAL A 68 5.47 9.34 5.52
N ASP A 69 4.93 8.80 6.61
CA ASP A 69 3.81 9.40 7.32
C ASP A 69 4.33 10.21 8.50
N LEU A 70 4.06 11.51 8.48
CA LEU A 70 4.32 12.44 9.57
C LEU A 70 3.03 12.56 10.39
N VAL A 71 3.01 11.88 11.54
CA VAL A 71 1.85 11.80 12.43
C VAL A 71 1.59 13.16 13.08
N ASP A 72 0.32 13.54 13.17
CA ASP A 72 -0.12 14.82 13.74
C ASP A 72 0.58 16.01 13.09
N ALA A 73 0.83 15.97 11.78
CA ALA A 73 1.50 17.04 11.05
C ALA A 73 0.61 17.67 9.97
N GLU A 74 0.71 18.98 9.81
CA GLU A 74 0.01 19.78 8.80
C GLU A 74 0.95 20.75 8.09
N LEU A 75 0.65 21.05 6.83
CA LEU A 75 1.38 22.08 6.06
C LEU A 75 0.93 23.47 6.49
N ALA A 76 1.89 24.36 6.75
CA ALA A 76 1.62 25.79 7.01
C ALA A 76 0.99 26.49 5.79
N ASP A 77 1.38 26.05 4.58
CA ASP A 77 0.86 26.52 3.30
C ASP A 77 0.46 25.32 2.42
N PRO A 78 -0.80 25.22 1.99
CA PRO A 78 -1.25 24.18 1.07
C PRO A 78 -0.45 24.11 -0.25
N SER A 79 0.18 25.20 -0.69
CA SER A 79 1.01 25.23 -1.91
C SER A 79 2.21 24.26 -1.82
N LEU A 80 2.67 23.96 -0.61
CA LEU A 80 3.73 22.98 -0.34
C LEU A 80 3.32 21.54 -0.67
N SER A 81 2.04 21.27 -0.94
CA SER A 81 1.55 19.96 -1.39
C SER A 81 1.80 19.68 -2.87
N GLN A 82 2.29 20.66 -3.63
CA GLN A 82 2.59 20.47 -5.05
C GLN A 82 3.66 19.40 -5.24
N ALA A 83 3.41 18.47 -6.18
CA ALA A 83 4.37 17.42 -6.50
C ALA A 83 5.70 18.00 -7.01
N ILE A 84 6.81 17.55 -6.43
CA ILE A 84 8.16 17.93 -6.84
C ILE A 84 8.64 16.92 -7.87
N GLN A 85 8.90 17.38 -9.09
CA GLN A 85 9.44 16.55 -10.18
C GLN A 85 10.96 16.49 -10.08
N VAL A 86 11.50 15.28 -9.94
CA VAL A 86 12.94 15.04 -9.80
C VAL A 86 13.45 14.43 -11.10
N ARG A 87 14.25 15.21 -11.85
CA ARG A 87 14.64 14.82 -13.22
C ARG A 87 15.74 13.77 -13.30
N ARG A 88 16.49 13.55 -12.21
CA ARG A 88 17.66 12.67 -12.16
C ARG A 88 17.82 12.07 -10.76
N GLY A 89 18.32 10.84 -10.69
CA GLY A 89 18.61 10.13 -9.44
C GLY A 89 17.64 8.99 -9.17
N LEU A 90 17.66 8.48 -7.93
CA LEU A 90 16.83 7.36 -7.49
C LEU A 90 15.35 7.74 -7.42
N VAL A 91 15.06 8.98 -7.05
CA VAL A 91 13.70 9.53 -6.94
C VAL A 91 13.32 10.18 -8.27
N SER A 92 12.12 9.84 -8.75
CA SER A 92 11.51 10.42 -9.96
C SER A 92 10.52 11.53 -9.64
N GLN A 93 9.77 11.39 -8.54
CA GLN A 93 8.77 12.34 -8.11
C GLN A 93 8.57 12.26 -6.61
N ILE A 94 8.27 13.40 -5.98
CA ILE A 94 7.89 13.49 -4.58
C ILE A 94 6.48 14.04 -4.51
N ARG A 95 5.59 13.31 -3.83
CA ARG A 95 4.19 13.69 -3.64
C ARG A 95 3.96 13.98 -2.17
N ILE A 96 3.26 15.06 -1.90
CA ILE A 96 2.96 15.48 -0.53
C ILE A 96 1.45 15.61 -0.45
N ALA A 97 0.82 14.94 0.51
CA ALA A 97 -0.62 14.94 0.66
C ALA A 97 -1.03 14.93 2.13
N GLN A 98 -1.93 15.85 2.50
CA GLN A 98 -2.59 15.82 3.80
C GLN A 98 -3.62 14.69 3.82
N HIS A 99 -3.51 13.77 4.76
CA HIS A 99 -4.50 12.72 4.95
C HIS A 99 -5.62 13.20 5.89
N PRO A 100 -6.91 12.91 5.60
CA PRO A 100 -8.04 13.35 6.41
C PRO A 100 -7.99 12.92 7.90
N SER A 101 -7.24 11.86 8.20
CA SER A 101 -7.08 11.38 9.58
C SER A 101 -6.02 12.16 10.39
N GLY A 102 -5.41 13.21 9.83
CA GLY A 102 -4.49 14.10 10.55
C GLY A 102 -3.01 13.73 10.46
N TYR A 103 -2.57 13.05 9.41
CA TYR A 103 -1.14 12.88 9.12
C TYR A 103 -0.80 13.44 7.74
N LEU A 104 0.42 13.93 7.59
CA LEU A 104 0.96 14.33 6.29
C LEU A 104 1.74 13.15 5.70
N ARG A 105 1.39 12.76 4.47
CA ARG A 105 2.08 11.69 3.75
C ARG A 105 2.99 12.28 2.69
N VAL A 106 4.26 11.92 2.75
CA VAL A 106 5.26 12.17 1.71
C VAL A 106 5.57 10.85 1.01
N VAL A 107 5.41 10.82 -0.32
CA VAL A 107 5.69 9.65 -1.14
C VAL A 107 6.81 9.97 -2.10
N PHE A 108 7.88 9.21 -2.02
CA PHE A 108 8.97 9.21 -3.00
C PHE A 108 8.67 8.10 -4.01
N ASP A 109 8.39 8.47 -5.26
CA ASP A 109 8.34 7.52 -6.37
C ASP A 109 9.78 7.22 -6.81
N CYS A 110 10.24 6.00 -6.58
CA CYS A 110 11.61 5.58 -6.81
C CYS A 110 11.70 4.75 -8.11
N SER A 111 12.86 4.82 -8.76
CA SER A 111 13.16 4.06 -9.98
C SER A 111 13.68 2.65 -9.70
N ARG A 112 14.11 2.38 -8.45
CA ARG A 112 14.71 1.12 -7.97
C ARG A 112 14.45 0.93 -6.48
N PRO A 113 14.67 -0.28 -5.93
CA PRO A 113 14.60 -0.55 -4.49
C PRO A 113 15.48 0.41 -3.69
N THR A 114 14.86 1.06 -2.70
CA THR A 114 15.42 2.23 -2.04
C THR A 114 15.05 2.22 -0.56
N VAL A 115 15.98 2.64 0.28
CA VAL A 115 15.79 2.84 1.73
C VAL A 115 15.87 4.31 2.09
N LEU A 116 15.14 4.69 3.14
CA LEU A 116 15.17 6.04 3.69
C LEU A 116 15.90 6.06 5.02
N GLN A 117 16.79 7.04 5.17
CA GLN A 117 17.40 7.40 6.45
C GLN A 117 16.86 8.75 6.91
N VAL A 118 16.33 8.79 8.13
CA VAL A 118 15.89 10.03 8.77
C VAL A 118 17.06 10.59 9.56
N LEU A 119 17.63 11.69 9.11
CA LEU A 119 18.65 12.43 9.86
C LEU A 119 18.02 13.66 10.51
N GLN A 120 18.34 13.88 11.78
CA GLN A 120 18.10 15.14 12.47
C GLN A 120 19.43 15.91 12.49
N PRO A 121 19.58 17.03 11.76
CA PRO A 121 20.72 17.92 11.91
C PRO A 121 20.81 18.45 13.34
N LYS A 122 21.95 19.04 13.71
CA LYS A 122 22.16 19.66 15.03
C LYS A 122 21.20 20.82 15.33
N GLU A 123 20.52 21.35 14.31
CA GLU A 123 19.55 22.43 14.43
C GLU A 123 18.17 21.88 14.84
N LYS A 124 17.54 22.49 15.85
CA LYS A 124 16.23 22.05 16.35
C LYS A 124 15.17 22.13 15.23
N ASN A 125 14.36 21.07 15.13
CA ASN A 125 13.18 20.96 14.26
C ASN A 125 13.44 21.07 12.75
N ARG A 126 14.70 20.90 12.33
CA ARG A 126 15.07 20.63 10.94
C ARG A 126 15.25 19.14 10.77
N TYR A 127 14.77 18.58 9.67
CA TYR A 127 14.84 17.16 9.36
C TYR A 127 15.37 16.98 7.94
N SER A 128 16.24 16.01 7.74
CA SER A 128 16.78 15.64 6.44
C SER A 128 16.45 14.18 6.17
N LEU A 129 15.58 13.94 5.19
CA LEU A 129 15.21 12.60 4.75
C LEU A 129 16.12 12.21 3.59
N LEU A 130 17.14 11.39 3.87
CA LEU A 130 18.09 10.91 2.88
C LEU A 130 17.59 9.64 2.22
N ILE A 131 17.59 9.65 0.90
CA ILE A 131 17.19 8.52 0.08
C ILE A 131 18.45 7.82 -0.43
N GLN A 132 18.54 6.51 -0.25
CA GLN A 132 19.69 5.71 -0.67
C GLN A 132 19.24 4.42 -1.34
N GLU A 133 20.00 3.94 -2.31
CA GLU A 133 19.74 2.65 -2.97
C GLU A 133 19.83 1.54 -1.90
N SER A 134 18.85 0.63 -1.92
CA SER A 134 18.93 -0.54 -1.08
C SER A 134 19.94 -1.49 -1.73
N GLU A 135 21.03 -1.82 -1.03
CA GLU A 135 21.84 -2.97 -1.44
C GLU A 135 21.01 -4.22 -1.16
N GLU A 136 20.31 -4.73 -2.17
CA GLU A 136 19.80 -6.10 -2.11
C GLU A 136 21.01 -7.02 -2.03
N LEU A 137 21.28 -7.55 -0.84
CA LEU A 137 22.20 -8.66 -0.71
C LEU A 137 21.74 -9.72 -1.70
N PRO A 138 22.60 -10.19 -2.63
CA PRO A 138 22.21 -11.28 -3.50
C PRO A 138 21.84 -12.43 -2.56
N LEU A 139 20.54 -12.72 -2.48
CA LEU A 139 20.07 -14.00 -1.98
C LEU A 139 20.88 -14.99 -2.79
N PHE A 140 21.80 -15.69 -2.13
CA PHE A 140 22.37 -16.87 -2.72
C PHE A 140 21.17 -17.68 -3.18
N VAL A 141 20.99 -17.74 -4.50
CA VAL A 141 20.22 -18.79 -5.12
C VAL A 141 21.05 -20.01 -4.78
N GLU A 142 20.85 -20.56 -3.59
CA GLU A 142 20.93 -21.99 -3.41
C GLU A 142 19.90 -22.50 -4.42
N ALA A 143 20.41 -22.68 -5.65
CA ALA A 143 19.78 -23.52 -6.63
C ALA A 143 19.54 -24.79 -5.84
N SER A 144 18.29 -25.01 -5.40
CA SER A 144 17.86 -26.33 -4.98
C SER A 144 18.37 -27.23 -6.09
N PRO A 145 19.40 -28.07 -5.84
CA PRO A 145 19.82 -28.98 -6.87
C PRO A 145 18.61 -29.89 -7.02
N SER A 146 17.84 -29.68 -8.09
CA SER A 146 16.82 -30.62 -8.51
C SER A 146 17.52 -31.97 -8.52
N PRO A 147 17.18 -32.91 -7.62
CA PRO A 147 17.75 -34.23 -7.74
C PRO A 147 17.08 -34.84 -8.98
N SER A 148 17.78 -34.76 -10.10
CA SER A 148 17.55 -35.61 -11.24
C SER A 148 18.36 -36.90 -11.02
N PRO A 149 17.78 -38.02 -10.57
CA PRO A 149 18.42 -39.31 -10.75
C PRO A 149 18.09 -39.86 -12.14
N THR A 150 19.07 -39.72 -13.04
CA THR A 150 19.72 -40.76 -13.88
C THR A 150 18.86 -41.80 -14.64
N PRO A 151 19.20 -42.12 -15.91
CA PRO A 151 18.51 -43.14 -16.71
C PRO A 151 18.68 -44.56 -16.12
N SER A 152 17.60 -45.34 -16.12
CA SER A 152 17.62 -46.77 -15.78
C SER A 152 17.61 -47.65 -17.05
N PRO A 153 18.34 -48.79 -17.07
CA PRO A 153 18.55 -49.61 -18.26
C PRO A 153 17.40 -50.58 -18.57
N LYS A 154 17.29 -50.95 -19.86
CA LYS A 154 16.30 -51.84 -20.47
C LYS A 154 16.20 -53.22 -19.81
N LYS A 155 14.97 -53.76 -19.74
CA LYS A 155 14.73 -55.21 -19.77
C LYS A 155 13.65 -55.54 -20.81
N THR A 156 14.05 -56.31 -21.81
CA THR A 156 13.23 -56.99 -22.80
C THR A 156 12.12 -57.79 -22.13
N LEU A 157 10.86 -57.55 -22.51
CA LEU A 157 9.84 -58.60 -22.51
C LEU A 157 9.21 -58.67 -23.90
N LEU A 158 9.66 -59.71 -24.58
CA LEU A 158 9.13 -60.33 -25.78
C LEU A 158 7.67 -60.71 -25.51
N PHE A 159 6.71 -60.07 -26.19
CA PHE A 159 5.41 -60.67 -26.44
C PHE A 159 4.94 -60.30 -27.85
N ASP A 160 5.23 -61.25 -28.72
CA ASP A 160 4.72 -61.42 -30.08
C ASP A 160 3.25 -61.85 -29.97
N PHE A 161 2.33 -61.11 -30.61
CA PHE A 161 0.98 -61.62 -30.87
C PHE A 161 0.56 -61.28 -32.30
N PRO A 162 -0.07 -62.23 -33.01
CA PRO A 162 -0.02 -62.32 -34.45
C PRO A 162 -1.07 -61.42 -35.13
N ARG A 163 -0.72 -60.94 -36.32
CA ARG A 163 -1.70 -60.43 -37.29
C ARG A 163 -2.62 -61.58 -37.74
N PRO A 164 -3.96 -61.38 -37.76
CA PRO A 164 -4.81 -62.18 -38.63
C PRO A 164 -4.73 -61.66 -40.06
N LEU A 165 -4.59 -62.60 -41.00
CA LEU A 165 -4.58 -62.39 -42.44
C LEU A 165 -5.99 -62.16 -43.00
N VAL A 166 -6.09 -61.14 -43.85
CA VAL A 166 -6.91 -60.88 -45.06
C VAL A 166 -7.94 -61.94 -45.51
N PHE A 167 -9.11 -61.52 -46.02
CA PHE A 167 -9.75 -61.89 -47.33
C PHE A 167 -11.09 -61.13 -47.51
N GLY A 168 -11.27 -60.27 -48.53
CA GLY A 168 -12.00 -60.61 -49.77
C GLY A 168 -13.07 -59.54 -50.15
N PRO A 169 -13.65 -59.52 -51.37
CA PRO A 169 -13.76 -58.29 -52.18
C PRO A 169 -15.18 -57.75 -52.52
N GLN A 170 -15.18 -56.57 -53.18
CA GLN A 170 -16.21 -55.92 -54.05
C GLN A 170 -17.30 -55.08 -53.32
N LYS A 171 -17.77 -53.93 -53.82
CA LYS A 171 -18.15 -53.60 -55.21
C LYS A 171 -18.21 -52.06 -55.43
N ALA A 172 -17.95 -51.64 -56.66
CA ALA A 172 -18.03 -50.27 -57.16
C ALA A 172 -19.48 -49.75 -57.28
N VAL A 173 -19.69 -48.44 -57.11
CA VAL A 173 -20.73 -47.66 -57.84
C VAL A 173 -20.19 -46.26 -58.13
N VAL A 174 -20.26 -45.89 -59.40
CA VAL A 174 -19.85 -44.63 -60.03
C VAL A 174 -21.10 -43.82 -60.39
N GLY A 175 -21.03 -42.49 -60.23
CA GLY A 175 -21.67 -41.49 -61.11
C GLY A 175 -22.88 -40.72 -60.56
N PRO A 176 -23.39 -39.70 -61.29
CA PRO A 176 -22.77 -38.86 -62.33
C PRO A 176 -23.14 -37.34 -62.17
N PRO A 177 -23.11 -36.54 -63.25
CA PRO A 177 -22.04 -35.63 -63.69
C PRO A 177 -21.94 -34.29 -62.92
#